data_AF-A0A4D6HC05-F1
#
_entry.id   AF-A0A4D6HC05-F1
#
_cell.length_a   1.000
_cell.length_b   1.000
_cell.length_c   1.000
_cell.angle_alpha   90.00
_cell.angle_beta   90.00
_cell.angle_gamma   90.00
#
_symmetry.space_group_name_H-M   'P 1'
#
loop_
_entity.id
_entity.type
_entity.pdbx_description
1 polymer ?
#
loop_
_entity_poly.entity_id
_entity_poly.type
_entity_poly.pdbx_seq_one_letter_code
_entity_poly.pdbx_strand_id
1 'polypeptide(L)'
;MPTDAEQACFEAGIKFGSLYHQFAGTPISLDSADSLATAMEEAIENQPYCEAVTVEIRREELEAALSEGPADYTEFTGRFAEVEIVVDYEDSEVVARMEMDDGYPLMALDRVE
;
A
#
# COMPACT_ATOMS: atom_id res chain seq x y z
N MET A 1 3.76 -23.39 17.45
CA MET A 1 3.05 -22.87 16.27
C MET A 1 2.73 -21.42 16.56
N PRO A 2 2.73 -20.53 15.55
CA PRO A 2 2.28 -19.16 15.74
C PRO A 2 0.83 -19.14 16.25
N THR A 3 0.45 -18.08 16.96
CA THR A 3 -0.97 -17.77 17.22
C THR A 3 -1.64 -17.23 15.95
N ASP A 4 -2.97 -17.20 15.92
CA ASP A 4 -3.72 -16.68 14.76
C ASP A 4 -3.37 -15.20 14.53
N ALA A 5 -3.25 -14.40 15.59
CA ALA A 5 -2.77 -13.02 15.50
C ALA A 5 -1.33 -12.90 14.95
N GLU A 6 -0.40 -13.78 15.36
CA GLU A 6 0.96 -13.79 14.80
C GLU A 6 0.95 -14.16 13.31
N GLN A 7 0.08 -15.09 12.90
CA GLN A 7 -0.10 -15.48 11.51
C GLN A 7 -0.74 -14.35 10.68
N ALA A 8 -1.77 -13.68 11.19
CA ALA A 8 -2.41 -12.53 10.55
C ALA A 8 -1.42 -11.37 10.36
N CYS A 9 -0.62 -11.05 11.38
CA CYS A 9 0.43 -10.03 11.29
C CYS A 9 1.51 -10.41 10.26
N PHE A 10 1.87 -11.69 10.20
CA PHE A 10 2.83 -12.19 9.20
C PHE A 10 2.28 -12.05 7.78
N GLU A 11 1.01 -12.38 7.57
CA GLU A 11 0.33 -12.17 6.29
C GLU A 11 0.34 -10.68 5.92
N ALA A 12 -0.03 -9.77 6.82
CA ALA A 12 0.02 -8.32 6.54
C ALA A 12 1.40 -7.87 6.04
N GLY A 13 2.48 -8.40 6.63
CA GLY A 13 3.86 -8.16 6.15
C GLY A 13 4.12 -8.67 4.73
N ILE A 14 3.60 -9.85 4.36
CA ILE A 14 3.68 -10.37 2.99
C ILE A 14 2.97 -9.45 2.00
N LYS A 15 1.76 -8.98 2.34
CA LYS A 15 0.97 -8.12 1.44
C LYS A 15 1.68 -6.78 1.21
N PHE A 16 2.20 -6.14 2.26
CA PHE A 16 2.97 -4.92 2.10
C PHE A 16 4.28 -5.11 1.32
N GLY A 17 5.01 -6.19 1.59
CA GLY A 17 6.24 -6.50 0.87
C GLY A 17 5.99 -6.71 -0.63
N SER A 18 4.92 -7.43 -0.98
CA SER A 18 4.53 -7.64 -2.37
C SER A 18 3.98 -6.37 -3.03
N LEU A 19 3.07 -5.63 -2.38
CA LEU A 19 2.56 -4.34 -2.88
C LEU A 19 3.70 -3.38 -3.20
N TYR A 20 4.58 -3.12 -2.23
CA TYR A 20 5.61 -2.11 -2.41
C TYR A 20 6.58 -2.49 -3.53
N HIS A 21 7.12 -3.72 -3.49
CA HIS A 21 8.16 -4.12 -4.43
C HIS A 21 7.63 -4.50 -5.81
N GLN A 22 6.34 -4.85 -5.96
CA GLN A 22 5.75 -5.14 -7.26
C GLN A 22 5.46 -3.85 -8.04
N PHE A 23 5.09 -2.77 -7.35
CA PHE A 23 4.62 -1.54 -8.01
C PHE A 23 5.63 -0.38 -7.97
N ALA A 24 6.62 -0.39 -7.07
CA ALA A 24 7.69 0.60 -7.07
C ALA A 24 8.37 0.70 -8.44
N GLY A 25 8.52 1.93 -8.95
CA GLY A 25 9.06 2.18 -10.29
C GLY A 25 8.01 2.23 -11.40
N THR A 26 6.74 1.92 -11.15
CA THR A 26 5.68 2.01 -12.17
C THR A 26 5.47 3.46 -12.60
N PRO A 27 5.47 3.79 -13.90
CA PRO A 27 5.15 5.14 -14.36
C PRO A 27 3.74 5.58 -13.91
N ILE A 28 3.66 6.75 -13.25
CA ILE A 28 2.42 7.33 -12.74
C ILE A 28 2.33 8.82 -13.10
N SER A 29 1.13 9.27 -13.48
CA SER A 29 0.76 10.67 -13.67
C SER A 29 -0.58 10.94 -12.96
N LEU A 30 -1.03 12.20 -12.92
CA LEU A 30 -2.35 12.53 -12.35
C LEU A 30 -3.50 11.81 -13.06
N ASP A 31 -3.36 11.56 -14.36
CA ASP A 31 -4.35 10.86 -15.18
C ASP A 31 -4.40 9.35 -14.89
N SER A 32 -3.25 8.73 -14.60
CA SER A 32 -3.18 7.27 -14.34
C SER A 32 -3.30 6.89 -12.87
N ALA A 33 -3.20 7.87 -11.96
CA ALA A 33 -3.19 7.67 -10.51
C ALA A 33 -4.31 6.76 -10.00
N ASP A 34 -5.56 7.05 -10.37
CA ASP A 34 -6.72 6.25 -9.92
C ASP A 34 -6.66 4.82 -10.45
N SER A 35 -6.35 4.66 -11.75
CA SER A 35 -6.28 3.33 -12.35
C SER A 35 -5.16 2.47 -11.77
N LEU A 36 -4.04 3.10 -11.37
CA LEU A 36 -2.94 2.39 -10.72
C LEU A 36 -3.31 1.99 -9.29
N ALA A 37 -3.96 2.87 -8.53
CA ALA A 37 -4.46 2.56 -7.20
C ALA A 37 -5.42 1.37 -7.23
N THR A 38 -6.43 1.39 -8.12
CA THR A 38 -7.35 0.26 -8.30
C THR A 38 -6.63 -1.03 -8.68
N ALA A 39 -5.64 -0.97 -9.57
CA ALA A 39 -4.86 -2.14 -9.94
C ALA A 39 -4.02 -2.69 -8.78
N MET A 40 -3.51 -1.83 -7.88
CA MET A 40 -2.83 -2.25 -6.66
C MET A 40 -3.80 -2.92 -5.68
N GLU A 41 -4.97 -2.32 -5.44
CA GLU A 41 -6.00 -2.88 -4.56
C GLU A 41 -6.41 -4.28 -5.03
N GLU A 42 -6.88 -4.41 -6.28
CA GLU A 42 -7.35 -5.68 -6.84
C GLU A 42 -6.24 -6.76 -6.87
N ALA A 43 -4.99 -6.37 -7.15
CA ALA A 43 -3.88 -7.32 -7.19
C ALA A 43 -3.52 -7.89 -5.82
N ILE A 44 -3.63 -7.08 -4.77
CA ILE A 44 -3.24 -7.46 -3.40
C ILE A 44 -4.40 -8.14 -2.67
N GLU A 45 -5.66 -7.72 -2.91
CA GLU A 45 -6.86 -8.42 -2.43
C GLU A 45 -6.97 -9.86 -2.96
N ASN A 46 -6.40 -10.14 -4.14
CA ASN A 46 -6.33 -11.49 -4.68
C ASN A 46 -5.39 -12.43 -3.88
N GLN A 47 -4.64 -11.93 -2.90
CA GLN A 47 -3.80 -12.76 -2.02
C GLN A 47 -4.63 -13.43 -0.91
N PRO A 48 -4.19 -14.59 -0.37
CA PRO A 48 -4.90 -15.26 0.72
C PRO A 48 -5.13 -14.36 1.94
N TYR A 49 -6.31 -14.47 2.56
CA TYR A 49 -6.67 -13.81 3.82
C TYR A 49 -6.71 -12.27 3.76
N CYS A 50 -6.67 -11.69 2.57
CA CYS A 50 -6.82 -10.25 2.37
C CYS A 50 -8.31 -9.93 2.27
N GLU A 51 -8.87 -9.26 3.27
CA GLU A 51 -10.29 -8.86 3.26
C GLU A 51 -10.49 -7.58 2.47
N ALA A 52 -9.60 -6.60 2.63
CA ALA A 52 -9.68 -5.32 1.93
C ALA A 52 -8.30 -4.67 1.78
N VAL A 53 -8.13 -3.95 0.67
CA VAL A 53 -7.00 -3.04 0.46
C VAL A 53 -7.54 -1.69 0.02
N THR A 54 -7.00 -0.61 0.58
CA THR A 54 -7.28 0.75 0.12
C THR A 54 -5.97 1.44 -0.19
N VAL A 55 -5.84 1.99 -1.39
CA VAL A 55 -4.67 2.73 -1.86
C VAL A 55 -5.09 4.15 -2.21
N GLU A 56 -4.72 5.11 -1.37
CA GLU A 56 -4.97 6.52 -1.63
C GLU A 56 -3.72 7.18 -2.21
N ILE A 57 -3.80 7.65 -3.45
CA ILE A 57 -2.71 8.42 -4.06
C ILE A 57 -2.72 9.84 -3.50
N ARG A 58 -1.60 10.25 -2.91
CA ARG A 58 -1.32 11.60 -2.40
C ARG A 58 -1.15 12.57 -3.56
N ARG A 59 -2.27 12.98 -4.16
CA ARG A 59 -2.31 13.77 -5.41
C ARG A 59 -1.51 15.07 -5.37
N GLU A 60 -1.57 15.80 -4.25
CA GLU A 60 -0.82 17.06 -4.09
C GLU A 60 0.70 16.83 -4.16
N GLU A 61 1.19 15.74 -3.58
CA GLU A 61 2.60 15.36 -3.62
C GLU A 61 3.03 14.91 -5.01
N LEU A 62 2.16 14.19 -5.71
CA LEU A 62 2.39 13.79 -7.10
C LEU A 62 2.44 15.02 -8.01
N GLU A 63 1.48 15.94 -7.89
CA GLU A 63 1.45 17.19 -8.68
C GLU A 63 2.69 18.06 -8.44
N ALA A 64 3.12 18.18 -7.18
CA ALA A 64 4.35 18.89 -6.83
C ALA A 64 5.59 18.24 -7.47
N ALA A 65 5.71 16.91 -7.41
CA ALA A 65 6.81 16.19 -8.02
C ALA A 65 6.85 16.31 -9.56
N LEU A 66 5.69 16.30 -10.21
CA LEU A 66 5.58 16.48 -11.66
C LEU A 66 5.94 17.90 -12.09
N SER A 67 5.56 18.91 -11.30
CA SER A 67 5.84 20.32 -11.59
C SER A 67 7.34 20.66 -11.57
N GLU A 68 8.13 19.92 -10.79
CA GLU A 68 9.59 20.04 -10.74
C GLU A 68 10.30 19.20 -11.81
N GLY A 69 9.57 18.26 -12.42
CA GLY A 69 10.09 17.29 -13.37
C GLY A 69 10.09 17.78 -14.82
N PRO A 70 10.90 17.17 -15.69
CA PRO A 70 10.92 17.47 -17.12
C PRO A 70 9.81 16.76 -17.92
N ALA A 71 9.02 15.88 -17.30
CA ALA A 71 8.05 15.00 -17.94
C ALA A 71 6.70 15.02 -17.19
N ASP A 72 5.62 14.71 -17.90
CA ASP A 72 4.25 14.68 -17.36
C ASP A 72 3.95 13.43 -16.50
N TYR A 73 4.98 12.63 -16.18
CA TYR A 73 4.90 11.45 -15.32
C TYR A 73 6.17 11.31 -14.48
N THR A 74 6.05 10.53 -13.40
CA THR A 74 7.17 10.11 -12.56
C THR A 74 7.07 8.61 -12.26
N GLU A 75 7.99 8.07 -11.48
CA GLU A 75 7.95 6.69 -11.02
C GLU A 75 7.22 6.60 -9.67
N PHE A 76 6.34 5.63 -9.51
CA PHE A 76 5.67 5.36 -8.25
C PHE A 76 6.68 5.01 -7.15
N THR A 77 6.54 5.68 -6.01
CA THR A 77 7.26 5.41 -4.77
C THR A 77 6.29 5.51 -3.61
N GLY A 78 6.65 4.97 -2.44
CA GLY A 78 5.80 5.06 -1.25
C GLY A 78 5.45 6.50 -0.82
N ARG A 79 6.20 7.52 -1.26
CA ARG A 79 5.87 8.92 -1.02
C ARG A 79 4.48 9.31 -1.54
N PHE A 80 4.03 8.66 -2.61
CA PHE A 80 2.81 9.03 -3.32
C PHE A 80 1.58 8.26 -2.86
N ALA A 81 1.67 7.36 -1.88
CA ALA A 81 0.54 6.56 -1.45
C ALA A 81 0.42 6.48 0.07
N GLU A 82 -0.81 6.51 0.53
CA GLU A 82 -1.23 5.97 1.82
C GLU A 82 -1.97 4.67 1.54
N VAL A 83 -1.63 3.61 2.28
CA VAL A 83 -2.20 2.28 2.03
C VAL A 83 -2.71 1.70 3.33
N GLU A 84 -3.92 1.17 3.32
CA GLU A 84 -4.47 0.35 4.39
C GLU A 84 -4.73 -1.06 3.87
N ILE A 85 -4.37 -2.07 4.67
CA ILE A 85 -4.61 -3.48 4.38
C ILE A 85 -5.29 -4.10 5.59
N VAL A 86 -6.42 -4.76 5.35
CA VAL A 86 -7.15 -5.56 6.34
C VAL A 86 -6.92 -7.03 6.05
N VAL A 87 -6.36 -7.74 7.02
CA VAL A 87 -6.15 -9.18 6.99
C VAL A 87 -7.12 -9.84 7.96
N ASP A 88 -7.88 -10.82 7.48
CA ASP A 88 -8.77 -11.64 8.29
C ASP A 88 -8.29 -13.09 8.26
N TYR A 89 -7.83 -13.60 9.40
CA TYR A 89 -7.30 -14.95 9.56
C TYR A 89 -7.90 -15.62 10.80
N GLU A 90 -8.75 -16.62 10.57
CA GLU A 90 -9.44 -17.40 11.61
C GLU A 90 -10.19 -16.50 12.63
N ASP A 91 -9.73 -16.43 13.87
CA ASP A 91 -10.33 -15.63 14.95
C ASP A 91 -9.59 -14.28 15.15
N SER A 92 -8.79 -13.81 14.18
CA SER A 92 -8.00 -12.58 14.29
C SER A 92 -8.10 -11.66 13.07
N GLU A 93 -8.33 -10.38 13.33
CA GLU A 93 -8.31 -9.32 12.31
C GLU A 93 -7.12 -8.39 12.56
N VAL A 94 -6.38 -8.06 11.50
CA VAL A 94 -5.26 -7.13 11.53
C VAL A 94 -5.51 -6.01 10.54
N VAL A 95 -5.48 -4.76 11.04
CA VAL A 95 -5.43 -3.55 10.21
C VAL A 95 -4.01 -3.02 10.24
N ALA A 96 -3.42 -2.84 9.08
CA ALA A 96 -2.06 -2.36 8.94
C ALA A 96 -1.99 -1.26 7.89
N ARG A 97 -1.09 -0.29 8.06
CA ARG A 97 -0.97 0.90 7.22
C ARG A 97 0.44 1.13 6.72
N MET A 98 0.55 1.76 5.56
CA MET A 98 1.75 2.40 5.06
C MET A 98 1.49 3.90 4.87
N GLU A 99 2.24 4.72 5.58
CA GLU A 99 2.18 6.19 5.48
C GLU A 99 3.57 6.80 5.62
N MET A 100 3.73 8.06 5.21
CA MET A 100 5.00 8.76 5.36
C MET A 100 5.22 9.18 6.82
N ASP A 101 6.25 8.63 7.45
CA ASP A 101 6.71 8.97 8.79
C ASP A 101 8.18 9.39 8.73
N ASP A 102 8.49 10.61 9.18
CA ASP A 102 9.85 11.18 9.19
C ASP A 102 10.66 10.98 7.89
N GLY A 103 9.98 11.09 6.74
CA GLY A 103 10.60 10.95 5.41
C GLY A 103 10.75 9.51 4.92
N TYR A 104 10.13 8.53 5.58
CA TYR A 104 10.14 7.12 5.22
C TYR A 104 8.70 6.58 5.06
N PRO A 105 8.38 5.79 4.02
CA PRO A 105 7.08 5.13 3.91
C PRO A 105 7.01 3.95 4.89
N LEU A 106 6.62 4.25 6.14
CA LEU A 106 6.62 3.29 7.24
C LEU A 106 5.40 2.38 7.13
N MET A 107 5.66 1.07 7.14
CA MET A 107 4.62 0.04 7.29
C MET A 107 4.48 -0.34 8.75
N ALA A 108 3.28 -0.25 9.31
CA ALA A 108 3.01 -0.56 10.71
C ALA A 108 1.66 -1.26 10.88
N LEU A 109 1.55 -2.05 11.96
CA LEU A 109 0.27 -2.56 12.44
C LEU A 109 -0.45 -1.42 13.17
N ASP A 110 -1.66 -1.08 12.72
CA ASP A 110 -2.52 -0.08 13.37
C ASP A 110 -3.35 -0.72 14.48
N ARG A 111 -3.90 -1.91 14.19
CA ARG A 111 -4.79 -2.63 15.10
C ARG A 111 -4.66 -4.15 14.91
N VAL A 112 -4.75 -4.89 16.02
CA VAL A 112 -4.81 -6.35 16.06
C VAL A 112 -5.93 -6.72 17.03
N GLU A 113 -6.97 -7.39 16.53
CA GLU A 113 -8.15 -7.83 17.29
C GLU A 113 -8.26 -9.36 17.34
#